data_AF-A0A0D6KW75-F1
#
_entry.id   AF-A0A0D6KW75-F1
#
_cell.length_a   1.000
_cell.length_b   1.000
_cell.length_c   1.000
_cell.angle_alpha   90.00
_cell.angle_beta   90.00
_cell.angle_gamma   90.00
#
_symmetry.space_group_name_H-M   'P 1'
#
loop_
_entity.id
_entity.type
_entity.pdbx_description
1 polymer ?
#
loop_
_entity_poly.entity_id
_entity_poly.type
_entity_poly.pdbx_seq_one_letter_code
_entity_poly.pdbx_strand_id
1 'polypeptide(L)'
;MTENRYIGDKAVFIDNYVHLNLLVSKYTAIKRLIYSHLRKSLSVYTCNPELESIRYAKFPLYKGRDDKRILYISGVALKLEKSQNQKSLDIAQAIAANLSELDGDVFRIEIVPPGWIHLELTHPALAAWLQNIAIGIFRERKIASNENPPVSNPRRLFAVQYAHARCCSLLQQAQREGLIKLQEVLLDTEKNIDLQKTSLSNSTSADWSVTFPSPIPWLDSEEKLRLNHSAEGRLINELVQVVDDLECHAINSTVNWEQAALNLSQAWENFWRECRIWGKVKTTSPELAQARLGLLMVTQSVFKLLLEEKLGLFALREL
;
A
#
# COMPACT_ATOMS: atom_id res chain seq x y z
N MET A 1 13.95 -23.20 32.31
CA MET A 1 13.71 -23.89 31.01
C MET A 1 12.67 -23.15 30.14
N THR A 2 12.54 -21.82 30.26
CA THR A 2 11.52 -21.00 29.54
C THR A 2 12.13 -19.91 28.66
N GLU A 3 13.42 -19.59 28.78
CA GLU A 3 14.08 -18.55 27.97
C GLU A 3 14.44 -18.97 26.55
N ASN A 4 14.64 -20.27 26.27
CA ASN A 4 15.04 -20.74 24.93
C ASN A 4 13.89 -20.83 23.91
N ARG A 5 12.62 -20.86 24.33
CA ARG A 5 11.47 -20.81 23.40
C ARG A 5 11.23 -19.39 22.86
N TYR A 6 11.40 -18.39 23.71
CA TYR A 6 11.16 -16.98 23.36
C TYR A 6 12.16 -16.41 22.34
N ILE A 7 13.39 -16.93 22.32
CA ILE A 7 14.42 -16.54 21.35
C ILE A 7 14.17 -17.20 19.99
N GLY A 8 13.67 -18.44 19.98
CA GLY A 8 13.31 -19.15 18.75
C GLY A 8 12.17 -18.48 17.98
N ASP A 9 11.09 -18.10 18.67
CA ASP A 9 9.93 -17.46 18.05
C ASP A 9 10.27 -16.07 17.49
N LYS A 10 11.17 -15.33 18.14
CA LYS A 10 11.60 -14.00 17.70
C LYS A 10 12.48 -14.05 16.44
N ALA A 11 13.34 -15.07 16.30
CA ALA A 11 14.16 -15.25 15.11
C ALA A 11 13.32 -15.62 13.89
N VAL A 12 12.37 -16.56 14.05
CA VAL A 12 11.43 -16.95 13.00
C VAL A 12 10.54 -15.77 12.58
N PHE A 13 10.08 -14.96 13.54
CA PHE A 13 9.33 -13.74 13.26
C PHE A 13 10.13 -12.74 12.43
N ILE A 14 11.42 -12.52 12.75
CA ILE A 14 12.29 -11.60 12.01
C ILE A 14 12.54 -12.11 10.60
N ASP A 15 12.83 -13.40 10.42
CA ASP A 15 13.09 -13.98 9.10
C ASP A 15 11.85 -13.94 8.20
N ASN A 16 10.68 -14.27 8.73
CA ASN A 16 9.41 -14.16 8.02
C ASN A 16 9.07 -12.71 7.67
N TYR A 17 9.28 -11.77 8.60
CA TYR A 17 9.06 -10.35 8.37
C TYR A 17 10.00 -9.78 7.30
N VAL A 18 11.28 -10.19 7.31
CA VAL A 18 12.26 -9.81 6.28
C VAL A 18 11.87 -10.37 4.91
N HIS A 19 11.44 -11.62 4.84
CA HIS A 19 10.96 -12.24 3.60
C HIS A 19 9.72 -11.51 3.04
N LEU A 20 8.73 -11.22 3.88
CA LEU A 20 7.54 -10.44 3.49
C LEU A 20 7.92 -9.03 3.03
N ASN A 21 8.83 -8.35 3.73
CA ASN A 21 9.32 -7.04 3.31
C ASN A 21 10.02 -7.09 1.95
N LEU A 22 10.79 -8.13 1.66
CA LEU A 22 11.45 -8.31 0.36
C LEU A 22 10.44 -8.53 -0.77
N LEU A 23 9.43 -9.36 -0.54
CA LEU A 23 8.38 -9.59 -1.54
C LEU A 23 7.57 -8.32 -1.80
N VAL A 24 7.17 -7.61 -0.73
CA VAL A 24 6.35 -6.41 -0.88
C VAL A 24 7.16 -5.21 -1.39
N SER A 25 8.44 -5.09 -1.04
CA SER A 25 9.29 -4.03 -1.59
C SER A 25 9.54 -4.22 -3.10
N LYS A 26 9.56 -5.46 -3.58
CA LYS A 26 9.60 -5.75 -5.02
C LYS A 26 8.31 -5.33 -5.75
N TYR A 27 7.16 -5.40 -5.08
CA TYR A 27 5.85 -5.11 -5.69
C TYR A 27 5.05 -4.11 -4.84
N THR A 28 5.15 -2.83 -5.18
CA THR A 28 4.41 -1.76 -4.48
C THR A 28 2.90 -1.94 -4.54
N ALA A 29 2.37 -2.42 -5.68
CA ALA A 29 0.96 -2.77 -5.81
C ALA A 29 0.72 -4.26 -5.54
N ILE A 30 -0.24 -4.52 -4.64
CA ILE A 30 -0.68 -5.87 -4.28
C ILE A 30 -1.26 -6.57 -5.50
N LYS A 31 -1.94 -5.84 -6.39
CA LYS A 31 -2.43 -6.41 -7.64
C LYS A 31 -1.31 -6.89 -8.57
N ARG A 32 -0.15 -6.21 -8.63
CA ARG A 32 1.03 -6.67 -9.39
C ARG A 32 1.64 -7.92 -8.75
N LEU A 33 1.69 -7.96 -7.42
CA LEU A 33 2.12 -9.13 -6.66
C LEU A 33 1.25 -10.34 -7.06
N ILE A 34 -0.08 -10.23 -6.91
CA ILE A 34 -1.01 -11.31 -7.27
C ILE A 34 -0.84 -11.74 -8.73
N TYR A 35 -0.74 -10.80 -9.68
CA TYR A 35 -0.49 -11.16 -11.08
C TYR A 35 0.82 -11.94 -11.27
N SER A 36 1.88 -11.57 -10.55
CA SER A 36 3.15 -12.30 -10.58
C SER A 36 3.01 -13.73 -10.04
N HIS A 37 2.32 -13.91 -8.92
CA HIS A 37 2.09 -15.22 -8.31
C HIS A 37 1.20 -16.11 -9.19
N LEU A 38 0.12 -15.55 -9.75
CA LEU A 38 -0.73 -16.25 -10.72
C LEU A 38 0.05 -16.65 -11.96
N ARG A 39 0.88 -15.75 -12.53
CA ARG A 39 1.68 -16.05 -13.72
C ARG A 39 2.68 -17.19 -13.48
N LYS A 40 3.34 -17.21 -12.33
CA LYS A 40 4.24 -18.31 -11.95
C LYS A 40 3.47 -19.62 -11.81
N SER A 41 2.35 -19.61 -11.09
CA SER A 41 1.53 -20.80 -10.87
C SER A 41 0.98 -21.40 -12.17
N LEU A 42 0.66 -20.55 -13.15
CA LEU A 42 0.18 -20.96 -14.47
C LEU A 42 1.28 -21.51 -15.39
N SER A 43 2.53 -21.06 -15.23
CA SER A 43 3.66 -21.57 -16.04
C SER A 43 3.90 -23.07 -15.85
N VAL A 44 3.49 -23.61 -14.70
CA VAL A 44 3.51 -25.05 -14.38
C VAL A 44 2.45 -25.83 -15.19
N TYR A 45 1.37 -25.17 -15.63
CA TYR A 45 0.23 -25.80 -16.31
C TYR A 45 0.29 -25.78 -17.84
N THR A 46 1.19 -25.03 -18.47
CA THR A 46 1.01 -24.68 -19.90
C THR A 46 2.28 -24.79 -20.74
N CYS A 47 2.28 -25.77 -21.67
CA CYS A 47 3.20 -25.83 -22.82
C CYS A 47 2.59 -25.25 -24.12
N ASN A 48 1.45 -24.54 -24.07
CA ASN A 48 0.66 -24.20 -25.27
C ASN A 48 0.84 -22.73 -25.72
N PRO A 49 1.10 -22.43 -27.02
CA PRO A 49 1.32 -21.08 -27.55
C PRO A 49 0.12 -20.11 -27.46
N GLU A 50 -1.11 -20.57 -27.26
CA GLU A 50 -2.28 -19.68 -27.04
C GLU A 50 -2.12 -18.82 -25.77
N LEU A 51 -1.30 -19.26 -24.81
CA LEU A 51 -1.00 -18.51 -23.58
C LEU A 51 0.06 -17.40 -23.74
N GLU A 52 0.72 -17.26 -24.90
CA GLU A 52 1.53 -16.06 -25.16
C GLU A 52 0.65 -14.79 -25.14
N SER A 53 -0.60 -14.89 -25.62
CA SER A 53 -1.58 -13.82 -25.48
C SER A 53 -1.97 -13.56 -24.01
N ILE A 54 -1.88 -14.59 -23.17
CA ILE A 54 -2.23 -14.58 -21.74
C ILE A 54 -1.06 -14.11 -20.85
N ARG A 55 0.20 -14.25 -21.31
CA ARG A 55 1.37 -13.59 -20.69
C ARG A 55 1.20 -12.06 -20.62
N TYR A 56 0.40 -11.50 -21.53
CA TYR A 56 0.09 -10.08 -21.63
C TYR A 56 -1.39 -9.74 -21.34
N ALA A 57 -2.31 -10.72 -21.36
CA ALA A 57 -3.72 -10.49 -21.03
C ALA A 57 -3.95 -10.42 -19.52
N LYS A 58 -4.59 -9.34 -19.06
CA LYS A 58 -5.05 -9.21 -17.68
C LYS A 58 -6.05 -10.33 -17.36
N PHE A 59 -5.74 -11.14 -16.35
CA PHE A 59 -6.70 -12.06 -15.76
C PHE A 59 -7.82 -11.27 -15.07
N PRO A 60 -9.05 -11.81 -15.01
CA PRO A 60 -10.12 -11.19 -14.23
C PRO A 60 -9.72 -11.20 -12.75
N LEU A 61 -9.26 -10.05 -12.27
CA LEU A 61 -8.82 -9.84 -10.89
C LEU A 61 -9.43 -8.53 -10.37
N TYR A 62 -10.30 -8.66 -9.37
CA TYR A 62 -11.06 -7.57 -8.80
C TYR A 62 -10.79 -7.50 -7.30
N LYS A 63 -10.76 -6.28 -6.76
CA LYS A 63 -10.70 -6.08 -5.32
C LYS A 63 -12.14 -6.17 -4.75
N GLY A 64 -12.30 -6.90 -3.65
CA GLY A 64 -13.53 -6.94 -2.89
C GLY A 64 -13.86 -5.59 -2.25
N ARG A 65 -15.11 -5.42 -1.81
CA ARG A 65 -15.61 -4.19 -1.16
C ARG A 65 -15.65 -4.28 0.37
N ASP A 66 -14.87 -5.17 0.96
CA ASP A 66 -14.88 -5.41 2.40
C ASP A 66 -13.93 -4.42 3.10
N ASP A 67 -14.47 -3.58 3.99
CA ASP A 67 -13.67 -2.60 4.72
C ASP A 67 -12.78 -3.23 5.80
N LYS A 68 -13.04 -4.48 6.20
CA LYS A 68 -12.32 -5.16 7.29
C LYS A 68 -11.11 -5.95 6.81
N ARG A 69 -11.05 -6.30 5.53
CA ARG A 69 -10.00 -7.14 4.96
C ARG A 69 -9.68 -6.75 3.53
N ILE A 70 -8.43 -6.94 3.15
CA ILE A 70 -7.99 -6.71 1.78
C ILE A 70 -8.17 -8.02 1.00
N LEU A 71 -9.31 -8.14 0.34
CA LEU A 71 -9.70 -9.32 -0.44
C LEU A 71 -9.58 -9.05 -1.94
N TYR A 72 -8.99 -9.98 -2.68
CA TYR A 72 -9.03 -10.02 -4.14
C TYR A 72 -9.72 -11.29 -4.63
N ILE A 73 -10.46 -11.16 -5.72
CA ILE A 73 -11.23 -12.25 -6.33
C ILE A 73 -10.74 -12.43 -7.75
N SER A 74 -10.25 -13.63 -8.04
CA SER A 74 -9.75 -14.03 -9.36
C SER A 74 -10.68 -15.04 -10.02
N GLY A 75 -11.11 -14.74 -11.24
CA GLY A 75 -11.89 -15.64 -12.10
C GLY A 75 -11.01 -16.41 -13.09
N VAL A 76 -9.72 -16.56 -12.81
CA VAL A 76 -8.75 -17.14 -13.75
C VAL A 76 -9.09 -18.58 -14.14
N ALA A 77 -9.54 -19.41 -13.20
CA ALA A 77 -9.88 -20.79 -13.48
C ALA A 77 -11.09 -20.91 -14.41
N LEU A 78 -12.11 -20.06 -14.20
CA LEU A 78 -13.28 -19.94 -15.08
C LEU A 78 -12.92 -19.56 -16.51
N LYS A 79 -11.88 -18.73 -16.68
CA LYS A 79 -11.37 -18.36 -18.00
C LYS A 79 -10.64 -19.52 -18.67
N LEU A 80 -9.94 -20.35 -17.89
CA LEU A 80 -9.11 -21.45 -18.38
C LEU A 80 -9.88 -22.74 -18.67
N GLU A 81 -11.05 -22.96 -18.05
CA GLU A 81 -11.92 -24.11 -18.31
C GLU A 81 -12.20 -24.29 -19.81
N LYS A 82 -12.47 -23.19 -20.53
CA LYS A 82 -12.73 -23.21 -21.98
C LYS A 82 -11.53 -23.68 -22.80
N SER A 83 -10.32 -23.36 -22.37
CA SER A 83 -9.08 -23.71 -23.10
C SER A 83 -8.52 -25.08 -22.73
N GLN A 84 -8.81 -25.58 -21.53
CA GLN A 84 -8.19 -26.80 -20.99
C GLN A 84 -9.13 -28.01 -20.95
N ASN A 85 -10.42 -27.85 -21.25
CA ASN A 85 -11.44 -28.90 -21.19
C ASN A 85 -11.44 -29.66 -19.84
N GLN A 86 -11.11 -28.94 -18.76
CA GLN A 86 -11.08 -29.39 -17.37
C GLN A 86 -12.08 -28.55 -16.57
N LYS A 87 -12.66 -29.12 -15.51
CA LYS A 87 -13.61 -28.38 -14.66
C LYS A 87 -12.90 -27.22 -13.98
N SER A 88 -13.54 -26.06 -13.99
CA SER A 88 -13.04 -24.85 -13.33
C SER A 88 -12.60 -25.05 -11.88
N LEU A 89 -13.29 -25.90 -11.12
CA LEU A 89 -12.97 -26.18 -9.73
C LEU A 89 -11.63 -26.89 -9.57
N ASP A 90 -11.35 -27.87 -10.42
CA ASP A 90 -10.10 -28.65 -10.39
C ASP A 90 -8.92 -27.74 -10.75
N ILE A 91 -9.10 -26.86 -11.75
CA ILE A 91 -8.12 -25.83 -12.12
C ILE A 91 -7.89 -24.84 -10.96
N ALA A 92 -8.94 -24.44 -10.25
CA ALA A 92 -8.81 -23.52 -9.12
C ALA A 92 -8.04 -24.15 -7.95
N GLN A 93 -8.28 -25.43 -7.64
CA GLN A 93 -7.55 -26.19 -6.62
C GLN A 93 -6.07 -26.33 -6.94
N ALA A 94 -5.79 -26.68 -8.19
CA ALA A 94 -4.46 -26.74 -8.77
C ALA A 94 -3.68 -25.41 -8.61
N ILE A 95 -4.31 -24.30 -8.99
CA ILE A 95 -3.69 -22.97 -8.87
C ILE A 95 -3.49 -22.60 -7.39
N ALA A 96 -4.49 -22.84 -6.54
CA ALA A 96 -4.40 -22.53 -5.12
C ALA A 96 -3.27 -23.29 -4.42
N ALA A 97 -3.08 -24.58 -4.72
CA ALA A 97 -2.00 -25.39 -4.18
C ALA A 97 -0.61 -24.81 -4.54
N ASN A 98 -0.41 -24.49 -5.82
CA ASN A 98 0.83 -23.87 -6.30
C ASN A 98 1.07 -22.49 -5.66
N LEU A 99 0.02 -21.70 -5.48
CA LEU A 99 0.13 -20.39 -4.83
C LEU A 99 0.53 -20.54 -3.36
N SER A 100 -0.08 -21.47 -2.62
CA SER A 100 0.27 -21.73 -1.22
C SER A 100 1.74 -22.12 -1.03
N GLU A 101 2.34 -22.83 -1.97
CA GLU A 101 3.78 -23.14 -1.94
C GLU A 101 4.67 -21.92 -2.25
N LEU A 102 4.19 -21.00 -3.09
CA LEU A 102 4.94 -19.82 -3.54
C LEU A 102 4.81 -18.60 -2.61
N ASP A 103 3.69 -18.48 -1.90
CA ASP A 103 3.26 -17.24 -1.25
C ASP A 103 3.84 -17.02 0.15
N GLY A 104 4.49 -18.00 0.78
CA GLY A 104 5.16 -17.79 2.08
C GLY A 104 4.29 -17.05 3.11
N ASP A 105 3.01 -17.42 3.22
CA ASP A 105 1.98 -16.82 4.07
C ASP A 105 1.54 -15.38 3.75
N VAL A 106 1.78 -14.87 2.53
CA VAL A 106 1.30 -13.54 2.09
C VAL A 106 -0.23 -13.50 1.96
N PHE A 107 -0.85 -14.53 1.40
CA PHE A 107 -2.29 -14.61 1.16
C PHE A 107 -2.93 -15.82 1.82
N ARG A 108 -4.10 -15.63 2.43
CA ARG A 108 -5.05 -16.71 2.72
C ARG A 108 -5.87 -16.98 1.46
N ILE A 109 -5.80 -18.21 0.97
CA ILE A 109 -6.43 -18.60 -0.29
C ILE A 109 -7.67 -19.44 0.01
N GLU A 110 -8.80 -19.03 -0.54
CA GLU A 110 -10.07 -19.74 -0.45
C GLU A 110 -10.63 -19.98 -1.85
N ILE A 111 -11.16 -21.17 -2.10
CA ILE A 111 -11.77 -21.53 -3.38
C ILE A 111 -13.28 -21.51 -3.23
N VAL A 112 -13.94 -20.73 -4.07
CA VAL A 112 -15.39 -20.58 -4.05
C VAL A 112 -16.00 -21.13 -5.35
N PRO A 113 -16.99 -22.03 -5.30
CA PRO A 113 -17.65 -22.56 -6.49
C PRO A 113 -18.21 -21.45 -7.40
N PRO A 114 -18.18 -21.59 -8.74
CA PRO A 114 -17.74 -22.77 -9.50
C PRO A 114 -16.22 -22.82 -9.81
N GLY A 115 -15.41 -21.89 -9.29
CA GLY A 115 -13.97 -21.81 -9.59
C GLY A 115 -13.37 -20.42 -9.35
N TRP A 116 -13.94 -19.63 -8.45
CA TRP A 116 -13.39 -18.37 -8.00
C TRP A 116 -12.27 -18.62 -7.01
N ILE A 117 -11.19 -17.86 -7.13
CA ILE A 117 -10.07 -17.90 -6.18
C ILE A 117 -10.08 -16.59 -5.40
N HIS A 118 -10.37 -16.68 -4.10
CA HIS A 118 -10.31 -15.59 -3.16
C HIS A 118 -8.91 -15.53 -2.54
N LEU A 119 -8.27 -14.35 -2.61
CA LEU A 119 -6.96 -14.08 -2.04
C LEU A 119 -7.10 -12.96 -1.02
N GLU A 120 -7.08 -13.32 0.26
CA GLU A 120 -7.12 -12.36 1.38
C GLU A 120 -5.70 -12.08 1.86
N LEU A 121 -5.28 -10.81 1.88
CA LEU A 121 -3.97 -10.42 2.36
C LEU A 121 -3.86 -10.61 3.88
N THR A 122 -2.81 -11.28 4.34
CA THR A 122 -2.61 -11.52 5.78
C THR A 122 -2.22 -10.24 6.53
N HIS A 123 -2.49 -10.20 7.84
CA HIS A 123 -2.09 -9.06 8.68
C HIS A 123 -0.57 -8.78 8.64
N PRO A 124 0.32 -9.79 8.71
CA PRO A 124 1.76 -9.55 8.56
C PRO A 124 2.15 -9.00 7.19
N ALA A 125 1.57 -9.53 6.10
CA ALA A 125 1.84 -9.02 4.77
C ALA A 125 1.35 -7.57 4.57
N LEU A 126 0.18 -7.24 5.12
CA LEU A 126 -0.34 -5.87 5.13
C LEU A 126 0.54 -4.92 5.98
N ALA A 127 1.03 -5.37 7.13
CA ALA A 127 1.97 -4.60 7.94
C ALA A 127 3.29 -4.33 7.21
N ALA A 128 3.85 -5.34 6.53
CA ALA A 128 5.03 -5.18 5.69
C ALA A 128 4.79 -4.19 4.54
N TRP A 129 3.62 -4.25 3.90
CA TRP A 129 3.21 -3.29 2.88
C TRP A 129 3.13 -1.85 3.39
N LEU A 130 2.44 -1.64 4.52
CA LEU A 130 2.35 -0.33 5.17
C LEU A 130 3.73 0.20 5.57
N GLN A 131 4.59 -0.67 6.13
CA GLN A 131 5.94 -0.31 6.51
C GLN A 131 6.76 0.17 5.31
N ASN A 132 6.73 -0.55 4.19
CA ASN A 132 7.48 -0.22 2.99
C ASN A 132 7.10 1.15 2.43
N ILE A 133 5.81 1.51 2.47
CA ILE A 133 5.39 2.86 2.08
C ILE A 133 5.85 3.90 3.10
N ALA A 134 5.72 3.63 4.40
CA ALA A 134 6.11 4.58 5.45
C ALA A 134 7.61 4.90 5.50
N ILE A 135 8.47 3.99 5.03
CA ILE A 135 9.92 4.24 4.88
C ILE A 135 10.29 4.92 3.56
N GLY A 136 9.32 5.09 2.65
CA GLY A 136 9.46 5.90 1.44
C GLY A 136 9.81 5.11 0.17
N ILE A 137 9.14 3.98 -0.10
CA ILE A 137 9.31 3.24 -1.37
C ILE A 137 9.11 4.09 -2.64
N PHE A 138 8.40 5.22 -2.55
CA PHE A 138 8.09 6.10 -3.69
C PHE A 138 9.19 7.13 -4.03
N ARG A 139 10.31 7.17 -3.29
CA ARG A 139 11.36 8.22 -3.39
C ARG A 139 12.08 8.32 -4.74
N GLU A 140 12.21 7.21 -5.45
CA GLU A 140 13.00 7.17 -6.69
C GLU A 140 12.18 7.47 -7.95
N ARG A 141 10.89 7.79 -7.81
CA ARG A 141 10.01 7.97 -8.95
C ARG A 141 10.27 9.33 -9.60
N LYS A 142 10.82 9.33 -10.83
CA LYS A 142 10.93 10.54 -11.64
C LYS A 142 9.53 11.02 -12.00
N ILE A 143 9.23 12.28 -11.66
CA ILE A 143 8.01 12.96 -12.10
C ILE A 143 8.04 13.04 -13.62
N ALA A 144 7.36 12.11 -14.29
CA ALA A 144 7.06 12.23 -15.70
C ALA A 144 5.90 13.22 -15.81
N SER A 145 6.18 14.46 -16.19
CA SER A 145 5.19 15.49 -16.48
C SER A 145 4.39 15.08 -17.72
N ASN A 146 3.36 14.27 -17.53
CA ASN A 146 2.34 14.10 -18.56
C ASN A 146 1.38 15.28 -18.50
N GLU A 147 0.95 15.73 -19.68
CA GLU A 147 0.08 16.88 -19.89
C GLU A 147 -1.07 16.92 -18.88
N ASN A 148 -1.16 18.05 -18.18
CA ASN A 148 -2.14 18.27 -17.12
C ASN A 148 -3.55 17.99 -17.64
N PRO A 149 -4.30 17.02 -17.08
CA PRO A 149 -5.70 16.88 -17.41
C PRO A 149 -6.43 18.18 -17.00
N PRO A 150 -7.47 18.60 -17.74
CA PRO A 150 -8.22 19.80 -17.40
C PRO A 150 -8.85 19.65 -16.01
N VAL A 151 -8.40 20.48 -15.08
CA VAL A 151 -8.91 20.60 -13.71
C VAL A 151 -10.41 20.88 -13.75
N SER A 152 -11.23 19.95 -13.26
CA SER A 152 -12.69 20.07 -13.38
C SER A 152 -13.34 20.69 -12.13
N ASN A 153 -12.75 20.52 -10.93
CA ASN A 153 -13.37 21.01 -9.69
C ASN A 153 -12.39 21.51 -8.60
N PRO A 154 -12.21 22.84 -8.45
CA PRO A 154 -11.31 23.45 -7.46
C PRO A 154 -11.60 23.05 -6.00
N ARG A 155 -12.87 22.82 -5.64
CA ARG A 155 -13.24 22.46 -4.26
C ARG A 155 -12.74 21.07 -3.89
N ARG A 156 -12.82 20.13 -4.83
CA ARG A 156 -12.32 18.76 -4.63
C ARG A 156 -10.81 18.75 -4.49
N LEU A 157 -10.12 19.52 -5.33
CA LEU A 157 -8.66 19.66 -5.27
C LEU A 157 -8.21 20.28 -3.94
N PHE A 158 -8.89 21.34 -3.50
CA PHE A 158 -8.59 21.96 -2.21
C PHE A 158 -8.75 20.97 -1.05
N ALA A 159 -9.79 20.13 -1.05
CA ALA A 159 -9.97 19.11 -0.02
C ALA A 159 -8.79 18.11 0.02
N VAL A 160 -8.30 17.68 -1.15
CA VAL A 160 -7.16 16.77 -1.25
C VAL A 160 -5.86 17.43 -0.78
N GLN A 161 -5.60 18.67 -1.22
CA GLN A 161 -4.41 19.41 -0.78
C GLN A 161 -4.46 19.70 0.73
N TYR A 162 -5.62 20.06 1.26
CA TYR A 162 -5.84 20.27 2.69
C TYR A 162 -5.55 18.99 3.48
N ALA A 163 -6.07 17.84 3.04
CA ALA A 163 -5.80 16.55 3.67
C ALA A 163 -4.29 16.25 3.70
N HIS A 164 -3.59 16.49 2.59
CA HIS A 164 -2.13 16.35 2.53
C HIS A 164 -1.40 17.27 3.52
N ALA A 165 -1.67 18.59 3.47
CA ALA A 165 -1.05 19.58 4.35
C ALA A 165 -1.34 19.28 5.83
N ARG A 166 -2.55 18.80 6.13
CA ARG A 166 -2.92 18.42 7.49
C ARG A 166 -2.15 17.18 7.96
N CYS A 167 -1.96 16.16 7.12
CA CYS A 167 -1.06 15.06 7.43
C CYS A 167 0.35 15.58 7.77
N CYS A 168 0.89 16.50 6.96
CA CYS A 168 2.19 17.11 7.21
C CYS A 168 2.27 17.78 8.60
N SER A 169 1.30 18.63 8.92
CA SER A 169 1.25 19.30 10.23
C SER A 169 1.15 18.33 11.41
N LEU A 170 0.33 17.27 11.27
CA LEU A 170 0.13 16.27 12.31
C LEU A 170 1.40 15.45 12.58
N LEU A 171 2.14 15.09 11.53
CA LEU A 171 3.40 14.37 11.64
C LEU A 171 4.50 15.24 12.27
N GLN A 172 4.58 16.53 11.92
CA GLN A 172 5.46 17.47 12.61
C GLN A 172 5.12 17.59 14.09
N GLN A 173 3.84 17.67 14.43
CA GLN A 173 3.40 17.70 15.81
C GLN A 173 3.82 16.43 16.55
N ALA A 174 3.63 15.26 15.94
CA ALA A 174 4.03 13.98 16.53
C ALA A 174 5.55 13.89 16.78
N GLN A 175 6.36 14.44 15.87
CA GLN A 175 7.80 14.56 16.05
C GLN A 175 8.17 15.49 17.21
N ARG A 176 7.58 16.69 17.28
CA ARG A 176 7.81 17.63 18.39
C ARG A 176 7.43 17.04 19.74
N GLU A 177 6.41 16.19 19.75
CA GLU A 177 5.93 15.48 20.94
C GLU A 177 6.66 14.16 21.23
N GLY A 178 7.69 13.82 20.45
CA GLY A 178 8.54 12.64 20.66
C GLY A 178 7.87 11.29 20.38
N LEU A 179 6.73 11.25 19.69
CA LEU A 179 6.03 10.00 19.37
C LEU A 179 6.70 9.21 18.25
N ILE A 180 7.29 9.94 17.30
CA ILE A 180 8.00 9.42 16.14
C ILE A 180 9.25 10.28 15.89
N LYS A 181 10.25 9.72 15.20
CA LYS A 181 11.36 10.49 14.63
C LYS A 181 11.32 10.37 13.12
N LEU A 182 11.32 11.52 12.46
CA LEU A 182 11.36 11.63 11.01
C LEU A 182 12.77 12.03 10.60
N GLN A 183 13.28 11.40 9.56
CA GLN A 183 14.47 11.87 8.87
C GLN A 183 14.04 12.62 7.63
N GLU A 184 14.48 13.87 7.51
CA GLU A 184 14.35 14.64 6.29
C GLU A 184 15.44 14.17 5.33
N VAL A 185 15.04 13.57 4.21
CA VAL A 185 15.97 13.17 3.16
C VAL A 185 15.97 14.28 2.12
N LEU A 186 17.08 15.01 2.05
CA LEU A 186 17.33 15.93 0.95
C LEU A 186 17.59 15.10 -0.30
N LEU A 187 16.86 15.36 -1.37
CA LEU A 187 17.22 14.81 -2.68
C LEU A 187 18.48 15.54 -3.12
N ASP A 188 19.63 14.89 -2.96
CA ASP A 188 20.92 15.34 -3.47
C ASP A 188 20.85 15.42 -4.99
N THR A 189 20.36 16.55 -5.50
CA THR A 189 20.53 16.94 -6.89
C THR A 189 21.87 17.65 -6.97
N GLU A 190 22.97 16.95 -6.69
CA GLU A 190 24.29 17.55 -6.85
C GLU A 190 24.62 17.68 -8.34
N LYS A 191 24.66 18.92 -8.85
CA LYS A 191 25.95 19.59 -9.14
C LYS A 191 25.75 20.98 -9.72
N ASN A 192 26.48 21.92 -9.11
CA ASN A 192 26.68 23.35 -9.43
C ASN A 192 25.59 24.29 -8.90
N ILE A 193 25.93 25.13 -7.92
CA ILE A 193 26.59 26.43 -8.17
C ILE A 193 27.03 27.01 -6.81
N ASP A 194 28.25 27.53 -6.82
CA ASP A 194 28.87 28.37 -5.82
C ASP A 194 28.01 29.57 -5.36
N LEU A 195 28.31 30.01 -4.13
CA LEU A 195 28.07 31.35 -3.56
C LEU A 195 26.68 31.70 -2.99
N GLN A 196 26.70 31.80 -1.66
CA GLN A 196 26.11 32.86 -0.82
C GLN A 196 24.58 33.05 -0.77
N LYS A 197 24.05 32.81 0.44
CA LYS A 197 23.03 33.58 1.15
C LYS A 197 22.04 34.37 0.28
N THR A 198 20.83 33.84 0.13
CA THR A 198 19.63 34.66 0.28
C THR A 198 18.45 33.81 0.75
N SER A 199 17.82 34.29 1.81
CA SER A 199 16.55 33.86 2.40
C SER A 199 15.42 33.78 1.35
N LEU A 200 14.48 32.87 1.58
CA LEU A 200 13.28 32.59 0.76
C LEU A 200 13.55 31.89 -0.58
N SER A 201 13.83 30.59 -0.53
CA SER A 201 13.39 29.68 -1.57
C SER A 201 12.46 28.64 -0.95
N ASN A 202 11.27 28.52 -1.52
CA ASN A 202 10.29 27.49 -1.20
C ASN A 202 10.94 26.14 -1.52
N SER A 203 11.58 25.52 -0.53
CA SER A 203 12.43 24.36 -0.73
C SER A 203 11.57 23.15 -1.08
N THR A 204 11.77 22.74 -2.32
CA THR A 204 11.25 21.57 -3.01
C THR A 204 11.50 20.28 -2.21
N SER A 205 10.39 19.58 -1.92
CA SER A 205 10.31 18.13 -1.79
C SER A 205 11.38 17.47 -0.91
N ALA A 206 11.42 17.79 0.38
CA ALA A 206 12.03 16.84 1.30
C ALA A 206 11.02 15.70 1.61
N ASP A 207 11.44 14.46 1.43
CA ASP A 207 10.64 13.30 1.80
C ASP A 207 10.94 12.92 3.26
N TRP A 208 9.90 12.55 4.01
CA TRP A 208 10.06 12.03 5.36
C TRP A 208 10.15 10.50 5.33
N SER A 209 11.09 9.95 6.10
CA SER A 209 11.07 8.53 6.51
C SER A 209 10.96 8.43 8.01
N VAL A 210 10.24 7.42 8.48
CA VAL A 210 10.32 7.02 9.89
C VAL A 210 11.69 6.42 10.16
N THR A 211 12.35 6.95 11.19
CA THR A 211 13.53 6.32 11.81
C THR A 211 13.20 5.73 13.18
N PHE A 212 12.13 6.21 13.81
CA PHE A 212 11.60 5.65 15.05
C PHE A 212 10.08 5.84 15.12
N PRO A 213 9.31 4.81 15.52
CA PRO A 213 9.73 3.42 15.76
C PRO A 213 10.17 2.70 14.48
N SER A 214 11.14 1.79 14.58
CA SER A 214 11.64 0.99 13.45
C SER A 214 11.69 -0.50 13.83
N PRO A 215 10.83 -1.36 13.26
CA PRO A 215 9.67 -1.01 12.42
C PRO A 215 8.57 -0.30 13.24
N ILE A 216 7.59 0.28 12.55
CA ILE A 216 6.38 0.79 13.21
C ILE A 216 5.64 -0.40 13.82
N PRO A 217 5.08 -0.29 15.05
CA PRO A 217 4.42 -1.40 15.72
C PRO A 217 3.03 -1.67 15.13
N TRP A 218 2.96 -2.13 13.88
CA TRP A 218 1.72 -2.42 13.17
C TRP A 218 0.94 -3.59 13.77
N LEU A 219 1.65 -4.59 14.30
CA LEU A 219 1.08 -5.85 14.79
C LEU A 219 1.04 -5.91 16.31
N ASP A 220 0.04 -6.62 16.84
CA ASP A 220 -0.04 -7.02 18.24
C ASP A 220 0.73 -8.34 18.50
N SER A 221 0.62 -8.85 19.74
CA SER A 221 1.25 -10.10 20.14
C SER A 221 0.65 -11.35 19.48
N GLU A 222 -0.51 -11.23 18.84
CA GLU A 222 -1.18 -12.30 18.08
C GLU A 222 -0.95 -12.18 16.57
N GLU A 223 0.00 -11.34 16.14
CA GLU A 223 0.28 -11.02 14.74
C GLU A 223 -0.92 -10.42 14.00
N LYS A 224 -1.87 -9.83 14.73
CA LYS A 224 -3.00 -9.11 14.15
C LYS A 224 -2.68 -7.63 14.04
N LEU A 225 -3.25 -7.00 13.01
CA LEU A 225 -3.06 -5.57 12.80
C LEU A 225 -3.72 -4.79 13.95
N ARG A 226 -2.97 -3.90 14.60
CA ARG A 226 -3.47 -3.04 15.69
C ARG A 226 -4.54 -2.05 15.22
N LEU A 227 -4.57 -1.76 13.92
CA LEU A 227 -5.53 -0.89 13.27
C LEU A 227 -6.83 -1.66 13.02
N ASN A 228 -7.71 -1.69 14.02
CA ASN A 228 -8.94 -2.49 14.05
C ASN A 228 -10.23 -1.67 13.90
N HIS A 229 -10.14 -0.33 13.88
CA HIS A 229 -11.31 0.54 13.72
C HIS A 229 -11.79 0.53 12.26
N SER A 230 -13.11 0.58 12.03
CA SER A 230 -13.68 0.56 10.69
C SER A 230 -13.15 1.70 9.79
N ALA A 231 -12.98 2.90 10.36
CA ALA A 231 -12.40 4.04 9.64
C ALA A 231 -10.92 3.82 9.26
N GLU A 232 -10.15 3.07 10.05
CA GLU A 232 -8.77 2.69 9.69
C GLU A 232 -8.78 1.70 8.53
N GLY A 233 -9.60 0.66 8.62
CA GLY A 233 -9.76 -0.35 7.57
C GLY A 233 -10.21 0.26 6.25
N ARG A 234 -11.15 1.22 6.28
CA ARG A 234 -11.59 1.96 5.10
C ARG A 234 -10.46 2.80 4.50
N LEU A 235 -9.68 3.51 5.31
CA LEU A 235 -8.53 4.29 4.83
C LEU A 235 -7.47 3.38 4.19
N ILE A 236 -7.12 2.26 4.84
CA ILE A 236 -6.20 1.26 4.28
C ILE A 236 -6.73 0.73 2.95
N ASN A 237 -8.03 0.45 2.86
CA ASN A 237 -8.66 0.01 1.62
C ASN A 237 -8.50 1.03 0.49
N GLU A 238 -8.81 2.29 0.72
CA GLU A 238 -8.63 3.35 -0.29
C GLU A 238 -7.16 3.51 -0.69
N LEU A 239 -6.22 3.46 0.27
CA LEU A 239 -4.78 3.52 -0.01
C LEU A 239 -4.34 2.37 -0.91
N VAL A 240 -4.72 1.13 -0.59
CA VAL A 240 -4.41 -0.05 -1.41
C VAL A 240 -4.98 0.10 -2.82
N GLN A 241 -6.22 0.57 -2.94
CA GLN A 241 -6.87 0.75 -4.24
C GLN A 241 -6.14 1.80 -5.09
N VAL A 242 -5.82 2.95 -4.51
CA VAL A 242 -5.07 4.02 -5.18
C VAL A 242 -3.70 3.53 -5.64
N VAL A 243 -2.94 2.85 -4.76
CA VAL A 243 -1.61 2.34 -5.11
C VAL A 243 -1.69 1.28 -6.22
N ASP A 244 -2.67 0.38 -6.15
CA ASP A 244 -2.92 -0.58 -7.22
C ASP A 244 -3.23 0.11 -8.56
N ASP A 245 -4.06 1.14 -8.56
CA ASP A 245 -4.41 1.89 -9.77
C ASP A 245 -3.22 2.67 -10.34
N LEU A 246 -2.37 3.24 -9.46
CA LEU A 246 -1.17 3.99 -9.83
C LEU A 246 -0.09 3.10 -10.47
N GLU A 247 0.01 1.85 -10.04
CA GLU A 247 1.05 0.91 -10.47
C GLU A 247 0.59 -0.06 -11.58
N CYS A 248 -0.71 -0.37 -11.63
CA CYS A 248 -1.26 -1.36 -12.56
C CYS A 248 -1.88 -0.76 -13.84
N HIS A 249 -1.58 0.51 -14.14
CA HIS A 249 -2.13 1.25 -15.27
C HIS A 249 -2.39 0.35 -16.48
N ALA A 250 -3.68 0.16 -16.81
CA ALA A 250 -4.03 -0.45 -18.09
C ALA A 250 -3.86 0.63 -19.15
N ILE A 251 -3.41 0.24 -20.34
CA ILE A 251 -3.36 1.11 -21.52
C ILE A 251 -4.75 1.76 -21.79
N ASN A 252 -5.85 1.20 -21.22
CA ASN A 252 -7.22 1.71 -21.33
C ASN A 252 -7.93 1.98 -19.98
N SER A 253 -7.22 2.09 -18.84
CA SER A 253 -7.89 2.34 -17.56
C SER A 253 -8.24 3.82 -17.41
N THR A 254 -9.52 4.15 -17.53
CA THR A 254 -10.08 5.48 -17.27
C THR A 254 -10.28 5.68 -15.76
N VAL A 255 -9.20 5.58 -14.98
CA VAL A 255 -9.28 5.90 -13.55
C VAL A 255 -9.59 7.40 -13.43
N ASN A 256 -10.70 7.72 -12.75
CA ASN A 256 -11.02 9.10 -12.42
C ASN A 256 -10.18 9.51 -11.21
N TRP A 257 -9.00 10.09 -11.46
CA TRP A 257 -8.05 10.47 -10.42
C TRP A 257 -8.59 11.53 -9.46
N GLU A 258 -9.43 12.46 -9.94
CA GLU A 258 -10.08 13.44 -9.07
C GLU A 258 -11.02 12.75 -8.07
N GLN A 259 -11.80 11.77 -8.53
CA GLN A 259 -12.71 11.01 -7.67
C GLN A 259 -11.94 10.08 -6.71
N ALA A 260 -10.88 9.43 -7.18
CA ALA A 260 -10.03 8.58 -6.34
C ALA A 260 -9.36 9.39 -5.23
N ALA A 261 -8.81 10.56 -5.55
CA ALA A 261 -8.22 11.47 -4.57
C ALA A 261 -9.27 12.00 -3.58
N LEU A 262 -10.46 12.34 -4.05
CA LEU A 262 -11.57 12.76 -3.19
C LEU A 262 -12.00 11.63 -2.23
N ASN A 263 -12.17 10.40 -2.72
CA ASN A 263 -12.52 9.26 -1.88
C ASN A 263 -11.47 9.03 -0.78
N LEU A 264 -10.18 9.10 -1.15
CA LEU A 264 -9.08 8.98 -0.20
C LEU A 264 -9.11 10.12 0.85
N SER A 265 -9.37 11.36 0.44
CA SER A 265 -9.52 12.50 1.36
C SER A 265 -10.66 12.30 2.37
N GLN A 266 -11.81 11.80 1.92
CA GLN A 266 -12.95 11.50 2.79
C GLN A 266 -12.67 10.33 3.75
N ALA A 267 -12.01 9.28 3.27
CA ALA A 267 -11.60 8.18 4.13
C ALA A 267 -10.61 8.65 5.22
N TRP A 268 -9.65 9.50 4.84
CA TRP A 268 -8.72 10.12 5.79
C TRP A 268 -9.43 11.04 6.80
N GLU A 269 -10.39 11.86 6.38
CA GLU A 269 -11.16 12.73 7.29
C GLU A 269 -11.95 11.91 8.32
N ASN A 270 -12.60 10.82 7.89
CA ASN A 270 -13.31 9.92 8.79
C ASN A 270 -12.36 9.25 9.78
N PHE A 271 -11.20 8.77 9.30
CA PHE A 271 -10.14 8.26 10.17
C PHE A 271 -9.69 9.32 11.18
N TRP A 272 -9.40 10.53 10.74
CA TRP A 272 -8.95 11.62 11.62
C TRP A 272 -9.99 11.97 12.69
N ARG A 273 -11.27 12.00 12.31
CA ARG A 273 -12.39 12.31 13.20
C ARG A 273 -12.61 11.23 14.26
N GLU A 274 -12.50 9.96 13.88
CA GLU A 274 -12.93 8.83 14.72
C GLU A 274 -11.77 8.16 15.46
N CYS A 275 -10.55 8.20 14.91
CA CYS A 275 -9.39 7.48 15.43
C CYS A 275 -8.41 8.43 16.13
N ARG A 276 -8.58 8.60 17.44
CA ARG A 276 -7.71 9.49 18.25
C ARG A 276 -6.27 8.98 18.29
N ILE A 277 -5.31 9.84 17.94
CA ILE A 277 -3.87 9.56 18.07
C ILE A 277 -3.32 10.12 19.39
N TRP A 278 -3.72 11.34 19.73
CA TRP A 278 -3.31 12.05 20.93
C TRP A 278 -4.23 11.80 22.14
N GLY A 279 -3.88 12.40 23.28
CA GLY A 279 -4.64 12.33 24.52
C GLY A 279 -4.46 11.01 25.25
N LYS A 280 -5.57 10.35 25.61
CA LYS A 280 -5.53 9.08 26.36
C LYS A 280 -4.85 7.94 25.58
N VAL A 281 -4.97 7.93 24.25
CA VAL A 281 -4.39 6.87 23.40
C VAL A 281 -2.86 6.90 23.48
N LYS A 282 -2.25 8.10 23.39
CA LYS A 282 -0.81 8.31 23.55
C LYS A 282 -0.25 7.75 24.87
N THR A 283 -1.01 7.83 25.95
CA THR A 283 -0.56 7.45 27.30
C THR A 283 -0.92 6.00 27.65
N THR A 284 -2.06 5.51 27.17
CA THR A 284 -2.58 4.16 27.52
C THR A 284 -2.15 3.10 26.51
N SER A 285 -1.94 3.48 25.24
CA SER A 285 -1.63 2.57 24.14
C SER A 285 -0.68 3.26 23.13
N PRO A 286 0.58 3.52 23.51
CA PRO A 286 1.52 4.27 22.67
C PRO A 286 1.80 3.58 21.33
N GLU A 287 1.79 2.24 21.28
CA GLU A 287 2.01 1.48 20.06
C GLU A 287 0.87 1.68 19.05
N LEU A 288 -0.37 1.76 19.53
CA LEU A 288 -1.52 2.07 18.67
C LEU A 288 -1.43 3.51 18.13
N ALA A 289 -1.02 4.47 18.97
CA ALA A 289 -0.79 5.84 18.52
C ALA A 289 0.30 5.88 17.43
N GLN A 290 1.39 5.12 17.61
CA GLN A 290 2.46 5.00 16.63
C GLN A 290 2.01 4.32 15.32
N ALA A 291 1.21 3.25 15.39
CA ALA A 291 0.64 2.61 14.20
C ALA A 291 -0.26 3.57 13.42
N ARG A 292 -1.10 4.37 14.11
CA ARG A 292 -1.93 5.41 13.48
C ARG A 292 -1.11 6.53 12.85
N LEU A 293 0.00 6.92 13.48
CA LEU A 293 0.96 7.86 12.89
C LEU A 293 1.62 7.27 11.65
N GLY A 294 1.98 5.99 11.68
CA GLY A 294 2.43 5.27 10.49
C GLY A 294 1.40 5.35 9.36
N LEU A 295 0.11 5.11 9.65
CA LEU A 295 -0.96 5.21 8.65
C LEU A 295 -1.08 6.64 8.07
N LEU A 296 -0.89 7.67 8.90
CA LEU A 296 -0.81 9.07 8.41
C LEU A 296 0.36 9.28 7.44
N MET A 297 1.50 8.63 7.67
CA MET A 297 2.67 8.75 6.78
C MET A 297 2.45 8.07 5.44
N VAL A 298 1.88 6.86 5.46
CA VAL A 298 1.45 6.18 4.23
C VAL A 298 0.48 7.06 3.46
N THR A 299 -0.50 7.64 4.16
CA THR A 299 -1.50 8.53 3.56
C THR A 299 -0.88 9.80 2.96
N GLN A 300 0.05 10.45 3.68
CA GLN A 300 0.76 11.63 3.19
C GLN A 300 1.56 11.32 1.92
N SER A 301 2.27 10.18 1.90
CA SER A 301 3.06 9.75 0.74
C SER A 301 2.18 9.48 -0.49
N VAL A 302 1.04 8.81 -0.30
CA VAL A 302 0.10 8.53 -1.40
C VAL A 302 -0.60 9.80 -1.89
N PHE A 303 -0.96 10.73 -1.01
CA PHE A 303 -1.51 12.03 -1.44
C PHE A 303 -0.51 12.84 -2.25
N LYS A 304 0.75 12.91 -1.81
CA LYS A 304 1.81 13.59 -2.56
C LYS A 304 1.90 13.02 -3.98
N LEU A 305 1.97 11.70 -4.09
CA LEU A 305 2.03 10.99 -5.36
C LEU A 305 0.83 11.29 -6.27
N LEU A 306 -0.39 11.26 -5.72
CA LEU A 306 -1.61 11.60 -6.45
C LEU A 306 -1.62 13.04 -6.95
N LEU A 307 -1.27 13.99 -6.08
CA LEU A 307 -1.24 15.42 -6.39
C LEU A 307 -0.23 15.71 -7.51
N GLU A 308 1.00 15.22 -7.35
CA GLU A 308 2.11 15.57 -8.24
C GLU A 308 2.05 14.82 -9.57
N GLU A 309 1.68 13.53 -9.59
CA GLU A 309 1.75 12.72 -10.82
C GLU A 309 0.43 12.61 -11.60
N LYS A 310 -0.71 12.75 -10.93
CA LYS A 310 -2.03 12.52 -11.56
C LYS A 310 -2.87 13.76 -11.66
N LEU A 311 -2.75 14.68 -10.71
CA LEU A 311 -3.52 15.91 -10.68
C LEU A 311 -2.72 17.13 -11.15
N GLY A 312 -1.39 17.01 -11.34
CA GLY A 312 -0.54 18.10 -11.82
C GLY A 312 -0.43 19.26 -10.83
N LEU A 313 -0.60 19.00 -9.54
CA LEU A 313 -0.58 19.99 -8.46
C LEU A 313 0.60 19.75 -7.52
N PHE A 314 1.11 20.84 -6.95
CA PHE A 314 2.11 20.75 -5.89
C PHE A 314 1.48 20.25 -4.59
N ALA A 315 2.16 19.30 -3.95
CA ALA A 315 1.82 18.80 -2.63
C ALA A 315 2.32 19.75 -1.53
N LEU A 316 1.58 20.85 -1.33
CA LEU A 316 1.92 21.85 -0.31
C LEU A 316 1.93 21.24 1.10
N ARG A 317 2.96 21.56 1.88
CA ARG A 317 3.10 21.11 3.27
C ARG A 317 2.18 21.86 4.24
N GLU A 318 1.84 23.10 3.90
CA GLU A 318 1.05 24.01 4.70
C GLU A 318 0.07 24.73 3.77
N LEU A 319 -1.16 24.92 4.23
CA LEU A 319 -2.27 25.53 3.50
C LEU A 319 -3.08 26.47 4.39
#